data_AF-A0A957XCZ9-F1
#
_entry.id   AF-A0A957XCZ9-F1
#
_cell.length_a   1.000
_cell.length_b   1.000
_cell.length_c   1.000
_cell.angle_alpha   90.00
_cell.angle_beta   90.00
_cell.angle_gamma   90.00
#
_symmetry.space_group_name_H-M   'P 1'
#
loop_
_entity.id
_entity.type
_entity.pdbx_description
1 polymer ?
#
loop_
_entity_poly.entity_id
_entity_poly.type
_entity_poly.pdbx_seq_one_letter_code
_entity_poly.pdbx_strand_id
1 'polypeptide(L)'
;MSKRRQSQPTSGHYAQKISRCLEKVSRASGYHPPVVFQDWLQVVEACLDTLPAHLTALVESGRLAEDPLAIAQTFSQLRFRYPPKSDNTSQDVWSLFSQAFALLLDSAAPGLWAYTDDQLGPDVLGQIYQTYVYPPGPSRWNAAYYTPWTLARTLACLNISDGARLVHERLKQACQHPDNILAQATLLTGLTIDDPQEARTWFFNYVLPASFPHYTPIRVGDPAGVGSGVLLLAAATAFPDWAVLLNLVTFSGVDNDPIAVKMARINCALYGLNGYFLKFVPALQTLYANEHASVLPPRSPTEAYQQAVNIYKQRHPTNPPPLSPSFEELFKQTT
;
A
#
# COMPACT_ATOMS: atom_id res chain seq x y z
N MET A 1 25.91 28.03 4.42
CA MET A 1 25.92 26.69 5.07
C MET A 1 24.87 25.82 4.38
N SER A 2 25.32 24.92 3.52
CA SER A 2 24.46 24.00 2.76
C SER A 2 23.88 22.94 3.72
N LYS A 3 22.55 22.93 3.90
CA LYS A 3 21.86 21.84 4.59
C LYS A 3 22.07 20.58 3.74
N ARG A 4 22.91 19.65 4.21
CA ARG A 4 22.96 18.27 3.71
C ARG A 4 21.52 17.74 3.69
N ARG A 5 20.91 17.61 2.50
CA ARG A 5 19.76 16.75 2.31
C ARG A 5 20.19 15.37 2.79
N GLN A 6 19.66 14.91 3.92
CA GLN A 6 19.78 13.50 4.28
C GLN A 6 19.14 12.72 3.13
N SER A 7 19.95 11.95 2.41
CA SER A 7 19.46 11.05 1.36
C SER A 7 18.48 10.09 2.02
N GLN A 8 17.24 10.04 1.54
CA GLN A 8 16.28 9.05 2.01
C GLN A 8 16.85 7.63 1.81
N PRO A 9 16.58 6.68 2.71
CA PRO A 9 17.09 5.33 2.55
C PRO A 9 16.48 4.66 1.31
N THR A 10 17.31 4.02 0.49
CA THR A 10 16.88 3.31 -0.73
C THR A 10 16.09 2.04 -0.40
N SER A 11 15.29 1.52 -1.32
CA SER A 11 14.57 0.25 -1.12
C SER A 11 15.50 -0.93 -0.75
N GLY A 12 16.73 -0.96 -1.30
CA GLY A 12 17.76 -1.94 -0.92
C GLY A 12 18.16 -1.91 0.56
N HIS A 13 18.12 -0.74 1.20
CA HIS A 13 18.40 -0.61 2.63
C HIS A 13 17.27 -1.19 3.48
N TYR A 14 16.01 -0.95 3.08
CA TYR A 14 14.86 -1.55 3.74
C TYR A 14 14.83 -3.07 3.56
N ALA A 15 15.07 -3.56 2.34
CA ALA A 15 15.15 -4.98 2.04
C ALA A 15 16.21 -5.67 2.93
N GLN A 16 17.42 -5.12 3.04
CA GLN A 16 18.45 -5.67 3.91
C GLN A 16 18.06 -5.67 5.40
N LYS A 17 17.44 -4.61 5.90
CA LYS A 17 16.99 -4.55 7.30
C LYS A 17 15.90 -5.57 7.59
N ILE A 18 14.93 -5.70 6.69
CA ILE A 18 13.84 -6.68 6.79
C ILE A 18 14.42 -8.10 6.74
N SER A 19 15.29 -8.39 5.77
CA SER A 19 15.98 -9.68 5.67
C SER A 19 16.71 -10.05 6.96
N ARG A 20 17.40 -9.11 7.63
CA ARG A 20 18.03 -9.36 8.94
C ARG A 20 17.03 -9.71 10.04
N CYS A 21 15.85 -9.09 10.05
CA CYS A 21 14.79 -9.47 11.00
C CYS A 21 14.31 -10.91 10.72
N LEU A 22 14.06 -11.26 9.46
CA LEU A 22 13.59 -12.59 9.07
C LEU A 22 14.66 -13.67 9.28
N GLU A 23 15.94 -13.36 9.05
CA GLU A 23 17.07 -14.25 9.38
C GLU A 23 17.12 -14.59 10.87
N LYS A 24 16.90 -13.59 11.74
CA LYS A 24 16.81 -13.83 13.19
C LYS A 24 15.63 -14.74 13.53
N VAL A 25 14.48 -14.58 12.86
CA VAL A 25 13.33 -15.48 13.03
C VAL A 25 13.68 -16.90 12.58
N SER A 26 14.30 -17.06 11.41
CA SER A 26 14.76 -18.38 10.93
C SER A 26 15.70 -19.05 11.93
N ARG A 27 16.68 -18.32 12.47
CA ARG A 27 17.60 -18.84 13.49
C ARG A 27 16.92 -19.19 14.80
N ALA A 28 15.95 -18.38 15.24
CA ALA A 28 15.25 -18.57 16.49
C ALA A 28 14.21 -19.70 16.44
N SER A 29 13.58 -19.92 15.28
CA SER A 29 12.51 -20.90 15.08
C SER A 29 12.99 -22.21 14.45
N GLY A 30 14.14 -22.21 13.77
CA GLY A 30 14.66 -23.35 13.03
C GLY A 30 14.02 -23.56 11.65
N TYR A 31 13.03 -22.73 11.27
CA TYR A 31 12.39 -22.84 9.95
C TYR A 31 13.26 -22.24 8.84
N HIS A 32 13.13 -22.80 7.64
CA HIS A 32 13.85 -22.33 6.46
C HIS A 32 13.33 -20.96 5.96
N PRO A 33 14.18 -20.13 5.33
CA PRO A 33 13.83 -18.79 4.86
C PRO A 33 12.53 -18.69 4.03
N PRO A 34 12.22 -19.59 3.08
CA PRO A 34 10.97 -19.53 2.33
C PRO A 34 9.72 -19.68 3.21
N VAL A 35 9.77 -20.54 4.23
CA VAL A 35 8.64 -20.75 5.16
C VAL A 35 8.43 -19.50 6.00
N VAL A 36 9.51 -18.97 6.58
CA VAL A 36 9.46 -17.75 7.40
C VAL A 36 8.98 -16.55 6.59
N PHE A 37 9.46 -16.41 5.35
CA PHE A 37 9.02 -15.34 4.45
C PHE A 37 7.54 -15.47 4.09
N GLN A 38 7.09 -16.67 3.71
CA GLN A 38 5.68 -16.92 3.40
C GLN A 38 4.75 -16.65 4.59
N ASP A 39 5.16 -17.05 5.79
CA ASP A 39 4.39 -16.79 7.02
C ASP A 39 4.36 -15.29 7.35
N TRP A 40 5.49 -14.61 7.20
CA TRP A 40 5.54 -13.16 7.36
C TRP A 40 4.66 -12.44 6.34
N LEU A 41 4.66 -12.84 5.06
CA LEU A 41 3.76 -12.27 4.06
C LEU A 41 2.27 -12.49 4.41
N GLN A 42 1.91 -13.63 5.03
CA GLN A 42 0.55 -13.85 5.50
C GLN A 42 0.15 -12.85 6.60
N VAL A 43 1.06 -12.58 7.55
CA VAL A 43 0.87 -11.55 8.56
C VAL A 43 0.70 -10.18 7.90
N VAL A 44 1.62 -9.81 7.00
CA VAL A 44 1.59 -8.51 6.30
C VAL A 44 0.27 -8.31 5.55
N GLU A 45 -0.17 -9.30 4.77
CA GLU A 45 -1.42 -9.23 4.01
C GLU A 45 -2.63 -9.07 4.94
N ALA A 46 -2.71 -9.88 5.99
CA ALA A 46 -3.78 -9.79 6.98
C ALA A 46 -3.85 -8.40 7.63
N CYS A 47 -2.69 -7.85 8.01
CA CYS A 47 -2.61 -6.53 8.62
C CYS A 47 -3.01 -5.42 7.65
N LEU A 48 -2.60 -5.49 6.38
CA LEU A 48 -3.01 -4.50 5.39
C LEU A 48 -4.51 -4.58 5.07
N ASP A 49 -5.10 -5.76 5.11
CA ASP A 49 -6.53 -5.96 4.89
C ASP A 49 -7.39 -5.44 6.07
N THR A 50 -6.95 -5.59 7.32
CA THR A 50 -7.68 -5.06 8.51
C THR A 50 -7.40 -3.61 8.83
N LEU A 51 -6.26 -3.06 8.38
CA LEU A 51 -5.81 -1.71 8.73
C LEU A 51 -6.90 -0.63 8.53
N PRO A 52 -7.66 -0.60 7.42
CA PRO A 52 -8.71 0.40 7.26
C PRO A 52 -9.78 0.36 8.37
N ALA A 53 -10.20 -0.83 8.79
CA ALA A 53 -11.19 -1.01 9.85
C ALA A 53 -10.62 -0.59 11.21
N HIS A 54 -9.37 -0.96 11.50
CA HIS A 54 -8.71 -0.54 12.73
C HIS A 54 -8.54 0.99 12.80
N LEU A 55 -8.22 1.65 11.68
CA LEU A 55 -8.11 3.10 11.65
C LEU A 55 -9.45 3.79 11.93
N THR A 56 -10.54 3.32 11.31
CA THR A 56 -11.88 3.85 11.59
C THR A 56 -12.24 3.67 13.07
N ALA A 57 -12.09 2.45 13.61
CA ALA A 57 -12.40 2.15 15.01
C ALA A 57 -11.54 2.95 16.00
N LEU A 58 -10.25 3.14 15.69
CA LEU A 58 -9.33 3.92 16.52
C LEU A 58 -9.78 5.38 16.61
N VAL A 59 -10.24 5.95 15.49
CA VAL A 59 -10.73 7.34 15.43
C VAL A 59 -12.05 7.51 16.17
N GLU A 60 -12.93 6.52 16.13
CA GLU A 60 -14.27 6.58 16.73
C GLU A 60 -14.27 6.24 18.23
N SER A 61 -13.50 5.23 18.63
CA SER A 61 -13.60 4.62 19.96
C SER A 61 -12.28 4.63 20.75
N GLY A 62 -11.17 4.98 20.12
CA GLY A 62 -9.83 4.85 20.71
C GLY A 62 -9.37 3.40 20.86
N ARG A 63 -10.08 2.43 20.29
CA ARG A 63 -9.76 1.00 20.30
C ARG A 63 -9.66 0.48 18.88
N LEU A 64 -8.88 -0.58 18.69
CA LEU A 64 -8.80 -1.28 17.42
C LEU A 64 -10.07 -2.10 17.21
N ALA A 65 -10.48 -2.24 15.95
CA ALA A 65 -11.54 -3.16 15.56
C ALA A 65 -11.17 -4.61 15.91
N GLU A 66 -12.17 -5.45 16.16
CA GLU A 66 -11.99 -6.90 16.24
C GLU A 66 -11.61 -7.48 14.88
N ASP A 67 -10.70 -8.46 14.88
CA ASP A 67 -10.26 -9.11 13.65
C ASP A 67 -11.39 -9.98 13.05
N PRO A 68 -11.60 -9.95 11.72
CA PRO A 68 -12.45 -10.92 11.05
C PRO A 68 -12.02 -12.36 11.34
N LEU A 69 -12.98 -13.28 11.43
CA LEU A 69 -12.74 -14.68 11.82
C LEU A 69 -11.60 -15.35 11.04
N ALA A 70 -11.54 -15.14 9.72
CA ALA A 70 -10.49 -15.72 8.87
C ALA A 70 -9.08 -15.22 9.23
N ILE A 71 -8.97 -13.96 9.65
CA ILE A 71 -7.71 -13.33 10.04
C ILE A 71 -7.30 -13.79 11.44
N ALA A 72 -8.25 -13.83 12.38
CA ALA A 72 -8.02 -14.40 13.71
C ALA A 72 -7.56 -15.87 13.65
N GLN A 73 -8.13 -16.67 12.74
CA GLN A 73 -7.69 -18.05 12.49
C GLN A 73 -6.27 -18.13 11.93
N THR A 74 -5.92 -17.25 10.98
CA THR A 74 -4.57 -17.17 10.43
C THR A 74 -3.54 -16.87 11.53
N PHE A 75 -3.82 -15.87 12.37
CA PHE A 75 -2.97 -15.56 13.51
C PHE A 75 -2.88 -16.70 14.52
N SER A 76 -3.99 -17.41 14.79
CA SER A 76 -3.99 -18.56 15.70
C SER A 76 -3.09 -19.69 15.20
N GLN A 77 -3.15 -20.00 13.89
CA GLN A 77 -2.28 -21.02 13.27
C GLN A 77 -0.80 -20.62 13.33
N LEU A 78 -0.49 -19.35 13.06
CA LEU A 78 0.87 -18.85 13.13
C LEU A 78 1.39 -18.79 14.57
N ARG A 79 0.56 -18.45 15.56
CA ARG A 79 0.92 -18.47 16.99
C ARG A 79 1.18 -19.89 17.49
N PHE A 80 0.50 -20.89 16.93
CA PHE A 80 0.83 -22.28 17.19
C PHE A 80 2.21 -22.66 16.65
N ARG A 81 2.58 -22.17 15.45
CA ARG A 81 3.91 -22.40 14.85
C ARG A 81 5.03 -21.62 15.53
N TYR A 82 4.76 -20.37 15.88
CA TYR A 82 5.67 -19.45 16.56
C TYR A 82 5.10 -19.10 17.93
N PRO A 83 5.22 -19.99 18.93
CA PRO A 83 4.68 -19.75 20.26
C PRO A 83 5.38 -18.53 20.89
N PRO A 84 4.61 -17.57 21.44
CA PRO A 84 5.20 -16.42 22.11
C PRO A 84 6.01 -16.88 23.31
N LYS A 85 7.24 -16.36 23.45
CA LYS A 85 8.08 -16.67 24.60
C LYS A 85 7.59 -15.93 25.84
N SER A 86 7.55 -16.62 26.99
CA SER A 86 7.20 -16.04 28.29
C SER A 86 8.27 -15.09 28.86
N ASP A 87 9.49 -15.16 28.34
CA ASP A 87 10.66 -14.55 28.98
C ASP A 87 11.07 -13.26 28.26
N ASN A 88 11.06 -12.14 29.01
CA ASN A 88 11.39 -10.77 28.55
C ASN A 88 12.85 -10.56 28.08
N THR A 89 13.65 -11.61 27.92
CA THR A 89 15.11 -11.53 27.72
C THR A 89 15.57 -11.76 26.27
N SER A 90 14.69 -12.16 25.35
CA SER A 90 15.02 -12.30 23.93
C SER A 90 13.97 -11.64 23.03
N GLN A 91 14.41 -11.02 21.92
CA GLN A 91 13.49 -10.53 20.88
C GLN A 91 12.62 -11.70 20.41
N ASP A 92 11.33 -11.66 20.73
CA ASP A 92 10.37 -12.68 20.29
C ASP A 92 10.16 -12.61 18.77
N VAL A 93 9.77 -13.73 18.15
CA VAL A 93 9.50 -13.83 16.71
C VAL A 93 8.48 -12.78 16.28
N TRP A 94 7.45 -12.57 17.09
CA TRP A 94 6.41 -11.59 16.82
C TRP A 94 6.92 -10.15 16.85
N SER A 95 7.89 -9.83 17.72
CA SER A 95 8.54 -8.51 17.73
C SER A 95 9.40 -8.32 16.46
N LEU A 96 10.05 -9.38 15.96
CA LEU A 96 10.82 -9.32 14.71
C LEU A 96 9.93 -9.18 13.47
N PHE A 97 8.82 -9.91 13.40
CA PHE A 97 7.81 -9.75 12.34
C PHE A 97 7.19 -8.36 12.34
N SER A 98 6.86 -7.86 13.52
CA SER A 98 6.39 -6.50 13.76
C SER A 98 7.37 -5.44 13.24
N GLN A 99 8.65 -5.54 13.61
CA GLN A 99 9.70 -4.66 13.13
C GLN A 99 9.88 -4.72 11.61
N ALA A 100 9.85 -5.92 11.03
CA ALA A 100 9.94 -6.13 9.59
C ALA A 100 8.77 -5.48 8.84
N PHE A 101 7.55 -5.60 9.37
CA PHE A 101 6.37 -4.98 8.79
C PHE A 101 6.41 -3.44 8.86
N ALA A 102 6.82 -2.87 10.00
CA ALA A 102 6.99 -1.43 10.15
C ALA A 102 8.00 -0.88 9.13
N LEU A 103 9.13 -1.57 8.93
CA LEU A 103 10.12 -1.21 7.91
C LEU A 103 9.55 -1.28 6.48
N LEU A 104 8.66 -2.23 6.20
CA LEU A 104 7.99 -2.34 4.91
C LEU A 104 7.05 -1.14 4.68
N LEU A 105 6.26 -0.77 5.69
CA LEU A 105 5.40 0.41 5.67
C LEU A 105 6.21 1.70 5.48
N ASP A 106 7.33 1.85 6.19
CA ASP A 106 8.24 2.99 6.05
C ASP A 106 8.83 3.08 4.63
N SER A 107 9.12 1.93 4.02
CA SER A 107 9.61 1.89 2.63
C SER A 107 8.56 2.35 1.62
N ALA A 108 7.28 2.08 1.86
CA ALA A 108 6.19 2.53 0.98
C ALA A 108 5.76 3.98 1.27
N ALA A 109 6.17 4.57 2.39
CA ALA A 109 5.71 5.87 2.86
C ALA A 109 5.83 7.02 1.84
N PRO A 110 6.92 7.15 1.06
CA PRO A 110 7.05 8.20 0.03
C PRO A 110 5.99 8.14 -1.08
N GLY A 111 5.28 7.02 -1.22
CA GLY A 111 4.34 6.77 -2.31
C GLY A 111 5.03 6.33 -3.60
N LEU A 112 4.26 5.73 -4.50
CA LEU A 112 4.79 5.10 -5.71
C LEU A 112 5.50 6.10 -6.66
N TRP A 113 4.93 7.30 -6.82
CA TRP A 113 5.46 8.33 -7.72
C TRP A 113 6.70 9.05 -7.18
N ALA A 114 7.18 8.73 -5.97
CA ALA A 114 8.48 9.21 -5.51
C ALA A 114 9.66 8.48 -6.17
N TYR A 115 9.42 7.31 -6.77
CA TYR A 115 10.45 6.43 -7.33
C TYR A 115 10.79 6.71 -8.80
N THR A 116 10.76 7.99 -9.21
CA THR A 116 10.98 8.40 -10.61
C THR A 116 12.45 8.40 -11.04
N ASP A 117 13.40 8.48 -10.11
CA ASP A 117 14.84 8.57 -10.45
C ASP A 117 15.69 7.51 -9.73
N ASP A 118 15.12 6.72 -8.82
CA ASP A 118 15.86 5.72 -8.05
C ASP A 118 16.07 4.44 -8.88
N GLN A 119 17.30 3.92 -8.90
CA GLN A 119 17.63 2.66 -9.57
C GLN A 119 17.04 1.44 -8.86
N LEU A 120 16.73 1.54 -7.56
CA LEU A 120 16.30 0.40 -6.77
C LEU A 120 14.77 0.23 -6.68
N GLY A 121 13.97 1.20 -7.13
CA GLY A 121 12.51 1.07 -7.28
C GLY A 121 11.71 0.76 -6.00
N PRO A 122 10.37 0.71 -6.10
CA PRO A 122 9.45 0.52 -4.98
C PRO A 122 9.35 -0.93 -4.46
N ASP A 123 9.91 -1.90 -5.18
CA ASP A 123 9.69 -3.34 -4.92
C ASP A 123 10.68 -3.92 -3.89
N VAL A 124 10.44 -3.62 -2.62
CA VAL A 124 11.22 -4.17 -1.50
C VAL A 124 11.02 -5.69 -1.35
N LEU A 125 9.81 -6.19 -1.63
CA LEU A 125 9.48 -7.61 -1.47
C LEU A 125 10.22 -8.50 -2.46
N GLY A 126 10.26 -8.11 -3.74
CA GLY A 126 11.04 -8.82 -4.74
C GLY A 126 12.53 -8.87 -4.40
N GLN A 127 13.07 -7.78 -3.83
CA GLN A 127 14.47 -7.77 -3.36
C GLN A 127 14.70 -8.71 -2.18
N ILE A 128 13.80 -8.77 -1.19
CA ILE A 128 13.90 -9.72 -0.08
C ILE A 128 13.85 -11.15 -0.61
N TYR A 129 12.94 -11.44 -1.53
CA TYR A 129 12.83 -12.77 -2.15
C TYR A 129 14.16 -13.19 -2.81
N GLN A 130 14.78 -12.32 -3.59
CA GLN A 130 16.03 -12.63 -4.29
C GLN A 130 17.28 -12.61 -3.41
N THR A 131 17.26 -11.94 -2.25
CA THR A 131 18.44 -11.80 -1.38
C THR A 131 18.42 -12.68 -0.13
N TYR A 132 17.23 -13.00 0.38
CA TYR A 132 17.06 -13.78 1.60
C TYR A 132 16.42 -15.16 1.34
N VAL A 133 15.38 -15.22 0.50
CA VAL A 133 14.65 -16.47 0.25
C VAL A 133 15.43 -17.38 -0.69
N TYR A 134 15.88 -16.82 -1.81
CA TYR A 134 16.68 -17.51 -2.82
C TYR A 134 17.92 -16.69 -3.19
N PRO A 135 18.90 -16.54 -2.26
CA PRO A 135 20.11 -15.79 -2.51
C PRO A 135 20.89 -16.33 -3.70
N PRO A 136 21.64 -15.48 -4.43
CA PRO A 136 22.46 -15.92 -5.55
C PRO A 136 23.52 -16.94 -5.09
N GLY A 137 23.38 -18.18 -5.57
CA GLY A 137 24.25 -19.32 -5.23
C GLY A 137 24.28 -20.39 -6.33
N PRO A 138 24.92 -21.54 -6.12
CA PRO A 138 25.06 -22.60 -7.14
C PRO A 138 23.76 -23.37 -7.44
N SER A 139 22.77 -23.33 -6.54
CA SER A 139 21.47 -24.02 -6.72
C SER A 139 20.39 -23.05 -7.25
N ARG A 140 20.54 -22.57 -8.49
CA ARG A 140 19.70 -21.51 -9.11
C ARG A 140 18.39 -21.99 -9.73
N TRP A 141 18.13 -23.29 -9.74
CA TRP A 141 17.04 -23.86 -10.53
C TRP A 141 15.63 -23.39 -10.10
N ASN A 142 15.49 -22.82 -8.90
CA ASN A 142 14.21 -22.34 -8.35
C ASN A 142 14.15 -20.82 -8.07
N ALA A 143 15.19 -20.05 -8.40
CA ALA A 143 15.23 -18.62 -8.08
C ALA A 143 14.57 -17.78 -9.20
N ALA A 144 13.41 -17.18 -8.92
CA ALA A 144 12.78 -16.23 -9.84
C ALA A 144 13.61 -14.94 -10.00
N TYR A 145 13.82 -14.51 -11.24
CA TYR A 145 14.45 -13.23 -11.53
C TYR A 145 13.37 -12.17 -11.79
N TYR A 146 13.33 -11.13 -10.95
CA TYR A 146 12.43 -10.00 -11.13
C TYR A 146 13.07 -8.91 -11.97
N THR A 147 12.26 -8.34 -12.86
CA THR A 147 12.64 -7.26 -13.77
C THR A 147 13.14 -6.04 -12.98
N PRO A 148 14.36 -5.55 -13.23
CA PRO A 148 14.85 -4.33 -12.59
C PRO A 148 13.92 -3.14 -12.84
N TRP A 149 13.76 -2.27 -11.84
CA TRP A 149 12.79 -1.17 -11.88
C TRP A 149 12.91 -0.28 -13.12
N THR A 150 14.13 0.11 -13.49
CA THR A 150 14.38 0.94 -14.68
C THR A 150 13.90 0.28 -15.96
N LEU A 151 14.09 -1.04 -16.09
CA LEU A 151 13.59 -1.79 -17.23
C LEU A 151 12.07 -1.92 -17.18
N ALA A 152 11.50 -2.22 -16.01
CA ALA A 152 10.05 -2.30 -15.82
C ALA A 152 9.36 -0.98 -16.21
N ARG A 153 9.91 0.17 -15.80
CA ARG A 153 9.42 1.49 -16.20
C ARG A 153 9.58 1.78 -17.68
N THR A 154 10.72 1.42 -18.27
CA THR A 154 10.92 1.59 -19.71
C THR A 154 9.85 0.80 -20.48
N LEU A 155 9.61 -0.46 -20.12
CA LEU A 155 8.57 -1.29 -20.71
C LEU A 155 7.18 -0.69 -20.49
N ALA A 156 6.88 -0.18 -19.30
CA ALA A 156 5.62 0.50 -19.02
C ALA A 156 5.41 1.72 -19.90
N CYS A 157 6.40 2.62 -20.01
CA CYS A 157 6.30 3.83 -20.84
C CYS A 157 6.22 3.54 -22.33
N LEU A 158 6.82 2.44 -22.81
CA LEU A 158 6.68 2.01 -24.21
C LEU A 158 5.27 1.54 -24.53
N ASN A 159 4.58 0.92 -23.56
CA ASN A 159 3.23 0.40 -23.75
C ASN A 159 2.13 1.41 -23.37
N ILE A 160 2.43 2.35 -22.47
CA ILE A 160 1.52 3.37 -21.95
C ILE A 160 2.17 4.74 -22.19
N SER A 161 1.99 5.26 -23.41
CA SER A 161 2.64 6.51 -23.82
C SER A 161 2.03 7.77 -23.19
N ASP A 162 0.73 7.77 -22.92
CA ASP A 162 0.02 8.89 -22.29
C ASP A 162 -1.16 8.41 -21.43
N GLY A 163 -0.85 7.95 -20.22
CA GLY A 163 -1.87 7.46 -19.28
C GLY A 163 -2.85 8.54 -18.84
N ALA A 164 -2.42 9.81 -18.77
CA ALA A 164 -3.29 10.92 -18.38
C ALA A 164 -4.38 11.17 -19.42
N ARG A 165 -4.02 11.24 -20.70
CA ARG A 165 -4.98 11.35 -21.80
C ARG A 165 -5.94 10.17 -21.83
N LEU A 166 -5.44 8.94 -21.64
CA LEU A 166 -6.30 7.74 -21.61
C LEU A 166 -7.39 7.83 -20.52
N VAL A 167 -7.03 8.28 -19.31
CA VAL A 167 -7.99 8.48 -18.21
C VAL A 167 -9.00 9.57 -18.56
N HIS A 168 -8.55 10.73 -19.07
CA HIS A 168 -9.44 11.81 -19.46
C HIS A 168 -10.40 11.43 -20.59
N GLU A 169 -9.94 10.68 -21.59
CA GLU A 169 -10.79 10.17 -22.67
C GLU A 169 -11.87 9.23 -22.15
N ARG A 170 -11.50 8.33 -21.22
CA ARG A 170 -12.46 7.41 -20.61
C ARG A 170 -13.50 8.13 -19.74
N LEU A 171 -13.06 9.14 -18.98
CA LEU A 171 -13.97 10.00 -18.21
C LEU A 171 -14.90 10.79 -19.12
N LYS A 172 -14.37 11.37 -20.20
CA LYS A 172 -15.18 12.08 -21.20
C LYS A 172 -16.25 11.17 -21.80
N GLN A 173 -15.90 9.93 -22.16
CA GLN A 173 -16.86 8.94 -22.66
C GLN A 173 -17.97 8.66 -21.62
N ALA A 174 -17.61 8.50 -20.35
CA ALA A 174 -18.57 8.28 -19.26
C ALA A 174 -19.50 9.48 -19.03
N CYS A 175 -18.97 10.70 -19.11
CA CYS A 175 -19.77 11.93 -19.01
C CYS A 175 -20.68 12.13 -20.22
N GLN A 176 -20.24 11.73 -21.42
CA GLN A 176 -21.01 11.87 -22.66
C GLN A 176 -22.01 10.74 -22.91
N HIS A 177 -22.10 9.76 -22.00
CA HIS A 177 -23.07 8.68 -22.12
C HIS A 177 -24.50 9.27 -22.15
N PRO A 178 -25.39 8.85 -23.09
CA PRO A 178 -26.71 9.45 -23.26
C PRO A 178 -27.55 9.48 -21.99
N ASP A 179 -27.46 8.42 -21.18
CA ASP A 179 -28.22 8.30 -19.93
C ASP A 179 -27.56 9.03 -18.74
N ASN A 180 -26.35 9.58 -18.91
CA ASN A 180 -25.62 10.25 -17.82
C ASN A 180 -25.88 11.76 -17.79
N ILE A 181 -27.15 12.14 -17.64
CA ILE A 181 -27.58 13.54 -17.63
C ILE A 181 -26.88 14.34 -16.52
N LEU A 182 -26.66 13.72 -15.36
CA LEU A 182 -26.00 14.38 -14.23
C LEU A 182 -24.55 14.75 -14.58
N ALA A 183 -23.77 13.85 -15.17
CA ALA A 183 -22.40 14.16 -15.54
C ALA A 183 -22.30 15.19 -16.67
N GLN A 184 -23.24 15.18 -17.62
CA GLN A 184 -23.32 16.23 -18.65
C GLN A 184 -23.60 17.60 -18.03
N ALA A 185 -24.56 17.68 -17.11
CA ALA A 185 -24.91 18.91 -16.43
C ALA A 185 -23.74 19.43 -15.58
N THR A 186 -23.12 18.59 -14.74
CA THR A 186 -21.99 19.01 -13.89
C THR A 186 -20.77 19.38 -14.72
N LEU A 187 -20.52 18.72 -15.85
CA LEU A 187 -19.45 19.10 -16.78
C LEU A 187 -19.69 20.47 -17.39
N LEU A 188 -20.91 20.74 -17.89
CA LEU A 188 -21.27 22.04 -18.47
C LEU A 188 -21.13 23.18 -17.44
N THR A 189 -21.59 22.96 -16.20
CA THR A 189 -21.37 23.92 -15.10
C THR A 189 -19.89 24.13 -14.80
N GLY A 190 -19.09 23.05 -14.82
CA GLY A 190 -17.65 23.15 -14.60
C GLY A 190 -16.93 23.98 -15.67
N LEU A 191 -17.41 23.96 -16.92
CA LEU A 191 -16.86 24.76 -18.02
C LEU A 191 -17.16 26.27 -17.89
N THR A 192 -18.11 26.67 -17.05
CA THR A 192 -18.40 28.09 -16.79
C THR A 192 -17.57 28.68 -15.64
N ILE A 193 -16.75 27.86 -14.96
CA ILE A 193 -15.90 28.31 -13.86
C ILE A 193 -14.58 28.83 -14.43
N ASP A 194 -14.33 30.12 -14.28
CA ASP A 194 -13.12 30.78 -14.79
C ASP A 194 -11.89 30.53 -13.89
N ASP A 195 -12.08 30.34 -12.58
CA ASP A 195 -10.98 30.09 -11.65
C ASP A 195 -10.46 28.64 -11.76
N PRO A 196 -9.18 28.41 -12.08
CA PRO A 196 -8.66 27.06 -12.28
C PRO A 196 -8.69 26.18 -11.02
N GLN A 197 -8.57 26.77 -9.83
CA GLN A 197 -8.57 26.01 -8.57
C GLN A 197 -9.98 25.58 -8.18
N GLU A 198 -10.95 26.47 -8.36
CA GLU A 198 -12.38 26.18 -8.22
C GLU A 198 -12.83 25.15 -9.26
N ALA A 199 -12.42 25.29 -10.53
CA ALA A 199 -12.72 24.32 -11.58
C ALA A 199 -12.15 22.94 -11.27
N ARG A 200 -10.92 22.87 -10.72
CA ARG A 200 -10.32 21.62 -10.26
C ARG A 200 -11.11 21.01 -9.10
N THR A 201 -11.50 21.82 -8.12
CA THR A 201 -12.29 21.36 -6.97
C THR A 201 -13.65 20.84 -7.42
N TRP A 202 -14.30 21.55 -8.35
CA TRP A 202 -15.55 21.17 -8.96
C TRP A 202 -15.45 19.83 -9.70
N PHE A 203 -14.38 19.65 -10.47
CA PHE A 203 -14.11 18.41 -11.18
C PHE A 203 -14.07 17.20 -10.23
N PHE A 204 -13.29 17.27 -9.15
CA PHE A 204 -13.16 16.15 -8.21
C PHE A 204 -14.42 15.90 -7.36
N ASN A 205 -15.20 16.94 -7.06
CA ASN A 205 -16.36 16.83 -6.17
C ASN A 205 -17.69 16.56 -6.89
N TYR A 206 -17.82 16.94 -8.16
CA TYR A 206 -19.09 16.85 -8.88
C TYR A 206 -18.98 16.10 -10.21
N VAL A 207 -18.01 16.45 -11.06
CA VAL A 207 -17.89 15.82 -12.39
C VAL A 207 -17.45 14.37 -12.27
N LEU A 208 -16.39 14.13 -11.51
CA LEU A 208 -15.81 12.79 -11.36
C LEU A 208 -16.80 11.82 -10.68
N PRO A 209 -17.45 12.15 -9.55
CA PRO A 209 -18.47 11.28 -8.95
C PRO A 209 -19.67 11.00 -9.87
N ALA A 210 -20.15 12.02 -10.60
CA ALA A 210 -21.25 11.85 -11.56
C ALA A 210 -20.86 10.95 -12.74
N SER A 211 -19.58 10.86 -13.08
CA SER A 211 -19.11 9.98 -14.16
C SER A 211 -19.09 8.50 -13.78
N PHE A 212 -18.96 8.15 -12.49
CA PHE A 212 -18.72 6.77 -12.04
C PHE A 212 -19.75 5.74 -12.50
N PRO A 213 -21.09 6.01 -12.51
CA PRO A 213 -22.06 5.00 -12.93
C PRO A 213 -21.87 4.50 -14.37
N HIS A 214 -21.22 5.29 -15.23
CA HIS A 214 -20.96 4.96 -16.63
C HIS A 214 -19.46 4.82 -16.93
N TYR A 215 -18.60 4.92 -15.93
CA TYR A 215 -17.16 4.81 -16.10
C TYR A 215 -16.72 3.35 -16.08
N THR A 216 -16.08 2.91 -17.17
CA THR A 216 -15.42 1.60 -17.21
C THR A 216 -13.92 1.77 -16.93
N PRO A 217 -13.37 1.15 -15.86
CA PRO A 217 -11.95 1.25 -15.54
C PRO A 217 -11.03 0.81 -16.68
N ILE A 218 -9.89 1.47 -16.81
CA ILE A 218 -8.80 1.05 -17.69
C ILE A 218 -8.16 -0.18 -17.06
N ARG A 219 -8.01 -1.27 -17.83
CA ARG A 219 -7.44 -2.53 -17.33
C ARG A 219 -6.02 -2.69 -17.85
N VAL A 220 -5.08 -2.91 -16.95
CA VAL A 220 -3.67 -3.21 -17.26
C VAL A 220 -3.36 -4.60 -16.73
N GLY A 221 -2.82 -5.46 -17.59
CA GLY A 221 -2.56 -6.85 -17.26
C GLY A 221 -1.08 -7.20 -17.40
N ASP A 222 -0.56 -8.01 -16.48
CA ASP A 222 0.71 -8.73 -16.62
C ASP A 222 0.46 -10.24 -16.75
N PRO A 223 0.33 -10.77 -17.98
CA PRO A 223 0.00 -12.17 -18.21
C PRO A 223 1.22 -13.11 -18.13
N ALA A 224 2.44 -12.58 -18.05
CA ALA A 224 3.67 -13.35 -18.25
C ALA A 224 4.42 -13.67 -16.93
N GLY A 225 3.67 -13.96 -15.86
CA GLY A 225 4.22 -14.16 -14.51
C GLY A 225 4.39 -12.82 -13.80
N VAL A 226 3.39 -12.43 -13.00
CA VAL A 226 3.36 -11.12 -12.32
C VAL A 226 4.52 -10.94 -11.34
N GLY A 227 5.12 -12.03 -10.87
CA GLY A 227 6.23 -11.99 -9.93
C GLY A 227 5.85 -11.23 -8.66
N SER A 228 6.75 -10.36 -8.19
CA SER A 228 6.47 -9.44 -7.09
C SER A 228 5.48 -8.31 -7.45
N GLY A 229 5.02 -8.20 -8.70
CA GLY A 229 4.17 -7.11 -9.18
C GLY A 229 4.93 -5.86 -9.63
N VAL A 230 6.26 -5.92 -9.76
CA VAL A 230 7.08 -4.76 -10.15
C VAL A 230 6.66 -4.11 -11.47
N LEU A 231 6.19 -4.91 -12.45
CA LEU A 231 5.68 -4.40 -13.72
C LEU A 231 4.33 -3.68 -13.56
N LEU A 232 3.47 -4.15 -12.65
CA LEU A 232 2.21 -3.46 -12.32
C LEU A 232 2.49 -2.12 -11.64
N LEU A 233 3.44 -2.08 -10.70
CA LEU A 233 3.88 -0.84 -10.07
C LEU A 233 4.45 0.13 -11.10
N ALA A 234 5.28 -0.36 -12.03
CA ALA A 234 5.83 0.46 -13.10
C ALA A 234 4.73 1.01 -14.02
N ALA A 235 3.78 0.17 -14.42
CA ALA A 235 2.65 0.57 -15.23
C ALA A 235 1.78 1.63 -14.52
N ALA A 236 1.56 1.50 -13.22
CA ALA A 236 0.82 2.49 -12.44
C ALA A 236 1.49 3.87 -12.46
N THR A 237 2.84 3.96 -12.52
CA THR A 237 3.54 5.25 -12.64
C THR A 237 3.30 5.97 -13.97
N ALA A 238 2.81 5.27 -15.00
CA ALA A 238 2.47 5.88 -16.28
C ALA A 238 1.09 6.59 -16.26
N PHE A 239 0.33 6.44 -15.17
CA PHE A 239 -0.95 7.12 -14.95
C PHE A 239 -0.84 8.20 -13.88
N PRO A 240 -1.74 9.20 -13.88
CA PRO A 240 -1.87 10.13 -12.77
C PRO A 240 -2.15 9.41 -11.44
N ASP A 241 -1.58 9.92 -10.36
CA ASP A 241 -1.71 9.36 -9.01
C ASP A 241 -3.17 9.20 -8.56
N TRP A 242 -3.95 10.27 -8.69
CA TRP A 242 -5.36 10.28 -8.36
C TRP A 242 -6.17 9.25 -9.17
N ALA A 243 -5.78 8.95 -10.41
CA ALA A 243 -6.52 7.98 -11.22
C ALA A 243 -6.31 6.54 -10.73
N VAL A 244 -5.09 6.22 -10.32
CA VAL A 244 -4.77 4.92 -9.72
C VAL A 244 -5.42 4.79 -8.34
N LEU A 245 -5.28 5.80 -7.49
CA LEU A 245 -5.81 5.80 -6.12
C LEU A 245 -7.34 5.77 -6.08
N LEU A 246 -8.02 6.39 -7.04
CA LEU A 246 -9.48 6.36 -7.18
C LEU A 246 -10.00 5.17 -7.98
N ASN A 247 -9.15 4.17 -8.25
CA ASN A 247 -9.52 2.94 -8.94
C ASN A 247 -10.08 3.16 -10.37
N LEU A 248 -9.68 4.25 -11.03
CA LEU A 248 -10.00 4.50 -12.44
C LEU A 248 -9.18 3.62 -13.39
N VAL A 249 -8.09 3.07 -12.87
CA VAL A 249 -7.22 2.09 -13.52
C VAL A 249 -7.12 0.88 -12.59
N THR A 250 -7.32 -0.31 -13.16
CA THR A 250 -7.20 -1.59 -12.47
C THR A 250 -6.06 -2.42 -13.06
N PHE A 251 -5.37 -3.13 -12.18
CA PHE A 251 -4.17 -3.89 -12.47
C PHE A 251 -4.41 -5.36 -12.13
N SER A 252 -4.15 -6.24 -13.07
CA SER A 252 -4.24 -7.69 -12.88
C SER A 252 -2.98 -8.39 -13.35
N GLY A 253 -2.72 -9.57 -12.79
CA GLY A 253 -1.63 -10.40 -13.24
C GLY A 253 -1.85 -11.85 -12.83
N VAL A 254 -1.07 -12.75 -13.42
CA VAL A 254 -1.12 -14.19 -13.13
C VAL A 254 0.28 -14.69 -12.82
N ASP A 255 0.41 -15.57 -11.84
CA ASP A 255 1.66 -16.26 -11.53
C ASP A 255 1.35 -17.67 -11.03
N ASN A 256 2.27 -18.61 -11.25
CA ASN A 256 2.15 -19.98 -10.77
C ASN A 256 2.72 -20.15 -9.35
N ASP A 257 3.58 -19.24 -8.89
CA ASP A 257 4.09 -19.20 -7.52
C ASP A 257 3.11 -18.42 -6.61
N PRO A 258 2.45 -19.07 -5.64
CA PRO A 258 1.57 -18.39 -4.69
C PRO A 258 2.29 -17.30 -3.86
N ILE A 259 3.60 -17.42 -3.62
CA ILE A 259 4.39 -16.40 -2.92
C ILE A 259 4.50 -15.14 -3.79
N ALA A 260 4.76 -15.30 -5.09
CA ALA A 260 4.78 -14.20 -6.05
C ALA A 260 3.42 -13.47 -6.09
N VAL A 261 2.31 -14.21 -6.25
CA VAL A 261 0.96 -13.62 -6.23
C VAL A 261 0.71 -12.82 -4.94
N LYS A 262 1.14 -13.34 -3.79
CA LYS A 262 0.98 -12.66 -2.50
C LYS A 262 1.83 -11.38 -2.42
N MET A 263 3.08 -11.41 -2.88
CA MET A 263 3.92 -10.21 -2.97
C MET A 263 3.29 -9.15 -3.87
N ALA A 264 2.79 -9.54 -5.06
CA ALA A 264 2.11 -8.62 -5.97
C ALA A 264 0.87 -7.97 -5.33
N ARG A 265 0.05 -8.75 -4.61
CA ARG A 265 -1.11 -8.23 -3.86
C ARG A 265 -0.70 -7.24 -2.77
N ILE A 266 0.32 -7.58 -1.98
CA ILE A 266 0.83 -6.69 -0.93
C ILE A 266 1.38 -5.40 -1.54
N ASN A 267 2.16 -5.47 -2.61
CA ASN A 267 2.64 -4.29 -3.32
C ASN A 267 1.49 -3.43 -3.85
N CYS A 268 0.43 -4.04 -4.40
CA CYS A 268 -0.78 -3.29 -4.80
C CYS A 268 -1.44 -2.58 -3.60
N ALA A 269 -1.52 -3.26 -2.44
CA ALA A 269 -2.11 -2.69 -1.24
C ALA A 269 -1.27 -1.54 -0.65
N LEU A 270 0.06 -1.70 -0.57
CA LEU A 270 1.00 -0.71 -0.06
C LEU A 270 0.93 0.61 -0.84
N TYR A 271 0.78 0.53 -2.16
CA TYR A 271 0.77 1.68 -3.06
C TYR A 271 -0.64 2.11 -3.51
N GLY A 272 -1.70 1.53 -2.92
CA GLY A 272 -3.09 1.97 -3.11
C GLY A 272 -3.73 1.61 -4.45
N LEU A 273 -3.13 0.70 -5.23
CA LEU A 273 -3.69 0.20 -6.49
C LEU A 273 -4.99 -0.56 -6.25
N ASN A 274 -5.81 -0.75 -7.30
CA ASN A 274 -7.02 -1.59 -7.26
C ASN A 274 -8.03 -1.20 -6.16
N GLY A 275 -8.12 0.09 -5.84
CA GLY A 275 -9.05 0.61 -4.84
C GLY A 275 -8.64 0.32 -3.39
N TYR A 276 -7.44 -0.22 -3.14
CA TYR A 276 -6.94 -0.35 -1.77
C TYR A 276 -6.88 1.00 -1.06
N PHE A 277 -6.52 2.07 -1.76
CA PHE A 277 -6.56 3.42 -1.20
C PHE A 277 -7.96 3.84 -0.74
N LEU A 278 -8.99 3.55 -1.54
CA LEU A 278 -10.37 3.92 -1.24
C LEU A 278 -10.89 3.32 0.07
N LYS A 279 -10.34 2.19 0.51
CA LYS A 279 -10.71 1.56 1.79
C LYS A 279 -10.37 2.47 2.99
N PHE A 280 -9.37 3.33 2.86
CA PHE A 280 -8.97 4.28 3.90
C PHE A 280 -9.84 5.55 3.92
N VAL A 281 -10.62 5.80 2.87
CA VAL A 281 -11.43 7.02 2.73
C VAL A 281 -12.45 7.20 3.87
N PRO A 282 -13.19 6.19 4.35
CA PRO A 282 -14.09 6.36 5.48
C PRO A 282 -13.37 6.81 6.76
N ALA A 283 -12.23 6.18 7.09
CA ALA A 283 -11.40 6.60 8.21
C ALA A 283 -10.97 8.06 8.03
N LEU A 284 -10.51 8.42 6.83
CA LEU A 284 -10.14 9.77 6.48
C LEU A 284 -11.31 10.76 6.53
N GLN A 285 -12.50 10.41 6.05
CA GLN A 285 -13.67 11.28 6.11
C GLN A 285 -14.07 11.57 7.56
N THR A 286 -14.02 10.58 8.44
CA THR A 286 -14.19 10.78 9.89
C THR A 286 -13.10 11.68 10.48
N LEU A 287 -11.88 11.64 9.93
CA LEU A 287 -10.78 12.55 10.27
C LEU A 287 -11.05 13.98 9.77
N TYR A 288 -11.53 14.15 8.53
CA TYR A 288 -11.75 15.44 7.85
C TYR A 288 -13.05 16.17 8.22
N ALA A 289 -14.11 15.45 8.59
CA ALA A 289 -15.41 16.04 8.92
C ALA A 289 -15.36 16.97 10.15
N ASN A 290 -14.29 16.89 10.96
CA ASN A 290 -14.14 17.61 12.21
C ASN A 290 -12.98 18.63 12.21
N GLU A 291 -12.23 18.75 11.12
CA GLU A 291 -11.20 19.78 10.95
C GLU A 291 -11.53 20.63 9.71
N HIS A 292 -11.73 21.93 9.89
CA HIS A 292 -11.85 22.92 8.79
C HIS A 292 -10.53 23.11 8.01
N ALA A 293 -9.58 22.18 8.11
CA ALA A 293 -8.24 22.31 7.55
C ALA A 293 -8.02 21.35 6.38
N SER A 294 -7.42 21.90 5.33
CA SER A 294 -6.93 21.22 4.14
C SER A 294 -5.80 20.23 4.46
N VAL A 295 -6.09 19.12 5.15
CA VAL A 295 -5.11 18.04 5.30
C VAL A 295 -5.02 17.28 3.97
N LEU A 296 -3.82 17.11 3.41
CA LEU A 296 -3.67 16.35 2.17
C LEU A 296 -4.02 14.88 2.44
N PRO A 297 -4.75 14.20 1.52
CA PRO A 297 -5.03 12.78 1.68
C PRO A 297 -3.70 12.02 1.80
N PRO A 298 -3.62 11.01 2.68
CA PRO A 298 -2.41 10.23 2.87
C PRO A 298 -2.07 9.53 1.55
N ARG A 299 -0.78 9.35 1.29
CA ARG A 299 -0.27 8.71 0.07
C ARG A 299 0.24 7.30 0.32
N SER A 300 0.20 6.88 1.58
CA SER A 300 0.61 5.55 2.05
C SER A 300 -0.17 5.15 3.31
N PRO A 301 -0.22 3.84 3.63
CA PRO A 301 -0.79 3.37 4.90
C PRO A 301 -0.12 3.99 6.14
N THR A 302 1.19 4.26 6.07
CA THR A 302 1.97 4.90 7.14
C THR A 302 1.49 6.32 7.40
N GLU A 303 1.32 7.12 6.34
CA GLU A 303 0.79 8.48 6.45
C GLU A 303 -0.64 8.45 6.99
N ALA A 304 -1.48 7.53 6.52
CA ALA A 304 -2.86 7.38 7.01
C ALA A 304 -2.89 7.07 8.52
N TYR A 305 -2.03 6.16 8.98
CA TYR A 305 -1.89 5.85 10.40
C TYR A 305 -1.39 7.03 11.23
N GLN A 306 -0.35 7.73 10.78
CA GLN A 306 0.18 8.91 11.48
C GLN A 306 -0.86 10.03 11.59
N GLN A 307 -1.61 10.28 10.52
CA GLN A 307 -2.72 11.24 10.53
C GLN A 307 -3.78 10.84 11.57
N ALA A 308 -4.18 9.57 11.62
CA ALA A 308 -5.14 9.07 12.60
C ALA A 308 -4.66 9.24 14.05
N VAL A 309 -3.40 8.91 14.35
CA VAL A 309 -2.80 9.07 15.69
C VAL A 309 -2.74 10.54 16.12
N ASN A 310 -2.32 11.42 15.21
CA ASN A 310 -2.23 12.85 15.50
C ASN A 310 -3.61 13.43 15.84
N ILE A 311 -4.66 12.98 15.15
CA ILE A 311 -6.02 13.46 15.37
C ILE A 311 -6.61 12.88 16.67
N TYR A 312 -6.35 11.61 17.01
CA TYR A 312 -6.72 11.07 18.31
C TYR A 312 -6.14 11.91 19.47
N LYS A 313 -4.85 12.24 19.40
CA LYS A 313 -4.18 13.11 20.39
C LYS A 313 -4.87 14.45 20.55
N GLN A 314 -5.36 15.04 19.46
CA GLN A 314 -6.10 16.31 19.51
C GLN A 314 -7.49 16.15 20.14
N ARG A 315 -8.21 15.07 19.84
CA ARG A 315 -9.56 14.81 20.38
C ARG A 315 -9.56 14.43 21.85
N HIS A 316 -8.51 13.76 22.31
CA HIS A 316 -8.40 13.29 23.68
C HIS A 316 -7.10 13.78 24.33
N PRO A 317 -6.94 15.10 24.56
CA PRO A 317 -5.68 15.68 25.02
C PRO A 317 -5.23 15.19 26.41
N THR A 318 -6.17 14.68 27.21
CA THR A 318 -5.91 14.12 28.54
C THR A 318 -5.71 12.61 28.54
N ASN A 319 -6.05 11.92 27.45
CA ASN A 319 -5.74 10.51 27.29
C ASN A 319 -4.50 10.41 26.40
N PRO A 320 -3.38 9.89 26.91
CA PRO A 320 -2.30 9.58 26.00
C PRO A 320 -2.87 8.65 24.91
N PRO A 321 -2.56 8.86 23.62
CA PRO A 321 -2.72 7.79 22.66
C PRO A 321 -2.02 6.56 23.21
N PRO A 322 -2.46 5.33 22.89
CA PRO A 322 -1.70 4.13 23.24
C PRO A 322 -0.21 4.41 22.98
N LEU A 323 0.56 4.42 24.07
CA LEU A 323 1.84 5.11 24.19
C LEU A 323 2.87 4.43 23.30
N SER A 324 3.29 5.12 22.23
CA SER A 324 4.34 4.69 21.29
C SER A 324 3.99 3.38 20.58
N PRO A 325 3.42 3.42 19.35
CA PRO A 325 2.98 2.19 18.72
C PRO A 325 4.21 1.47 18.16
N SER A 326 4.91 0.74 19.01
CA SER A 326 5.46 -0.51 18.54
C SER A 326 4.25 -1.31 18.06
N PHE A 327 4.32 -1.84 16.84
CA PHE A 327 3.25 -2.67 16.30
C PHE A 327 2.95 -3.89 17.20
N GLU A 328 3.85 -4.20 18.15
CA GLU A 328 3.63 -5.08 19.30
C GLU A 328 2.39 -4.72 20.16
N GLU A 329 2.00 -3.44 20.27
CA GLU A 329 0.77 -3.01 20.96
C GLU A 329 -0.49 -3.08 20.07
N LEU A 330 -0.37 -2.81 18.76
CA LEU A 330 -1.41 -3.14 17.77
C LEU A 330 -1.70 -4.65 17.78
N PHE A 331 -0.68 -5.45 18.08
CA PHE A 331 -0.74 -6.90 18.19
C PHE A 331 -1.30 -7.41 19.52
N LYS A 332 -0.97 -6.77 20.66
CA LYS A 332 -1.37 -7.20 22.01
C LYS A 332 -2.85 -6.97 22.32
N GLN A 333 -3.56 -6.12 21.56
CA GLN A 333 -4.98 -5.85 21.78
C GLN A 333 -5.92 -6.72 20.91
N THR A 334 -5.39 -7.63 20.08
CA THR A 334 -6.17 -8.63 19.32
C THR A 334 -6.41 -9.92 20.12
N THR A 335 -6.54 -9.79 21.44
CA THR A 335 -6.85 -10.87 22.39
C THR A 335 -7.95 -10.45 23.35
#